data_AF-A0AAW2GZN9-F1
#
_entry.id   AF-A0AAW2GZN9-F1
#
_cell.length_a   1.000
_cell.length_b   1.000
_cell.length_c   1.000
_cell.angle_alpha   90.00
_cell.angle_beta   90.00
_cell.angle_gamma   90.00
#
_symmetry.space_group_name_H-M   'P 1'
#
loop_
_entity.id
_entity.type
_entity.pdbx_description
1 polymer ?
#
loop_
_entity_poly.entity_id
_entity_poly.type
_entity_poly.pdbx_seq_one_letter_code
_entity_poly.pdbx_strand_id
1 'polypeptide(L)'
;MKDDTPLTDEELRAQVDTVMFAGHDTTSIGITWTLFLLGNNPEYQEKVHEELKEVFGDSESPASIKEISELKYLERVFKETLRMFPSVPIVSRKLSEDVKLGKRSIFLARKRKEKKKKNINQVVLRKILLDV
;
A
#
# COMPACT_ATOMS: atom_id res chain seq x y z
N MET A 1 -14.64 16.96 -20.04
CA MET A 1 -16.07 16.64 -19.96
C MET A 1 -16.42 16.59 -18.49
N LYS A 2 -17.28 17.49 -18.00
CA LYS A 2 -17.98 17.28 -16.74
C LYS A 2 -19.27 16.56 -17.14
N ASP A 3 -19.42 15.30 -16.78
CA ASP A 3 -20.73 14.65 -16.85
C ASP A 3 -21.54 15.23 -15.68
N ASP A 4 -22.48 16.13 -15.99
CA ASP A 4 -23.48 16.65 -15.03
C ASP A 4 -24.61 15.62 -14.79
N THR A 5 -24.36 14.34 -15.06
CA THR A 5 -25.34 13.28 -14.81
C THR A 5 -25.20 12.83 -13.36
N PRO A 6 -26.27 12.91 -12.54
CA PRO A 6 -26.25 12.41 -11.17
C PRO A 6 -25.92 10.91 -11.14
N LEU A 7 -25.19 10.47 -10.11
CA LEU A 7 -24.98 9.04 -9.86
C LEU A 7 -26.32 8.34 -9.64
N THR A 8 -26.46 7.15 -10.21
CA THR A 8 -27.56 6.25 -9.88
C THR A 8 -27.40 5.72 -8.45
N ASP A 9 -28.49 5.25 -7.84
CA ASP A 9 -28.44 4.64 -6.50
C ASP A 9 -27.50 3.42 -6.43
N GLU A 10 -27.38 2.67 -7.53
CA GLU A 10 -26.47 1.52 -7.64
C GLU A 10 -25.01 1.96 -7.65
N GLU A 11 -24.67 3.00 -8.43
CA GLU A 11 -23.33 3.57 -8.45
C GLU A 11 -22.98 4.18 -7.10
N LEU A 12 -23.93 4.88 -6.45
CA LEU A 12 -23.74 5.43 -5.12
C LEU A 12 -23.43 4.34 -4.10
N ARG A 13 -24.20 3.23 -4.12
CA ARG A 13 -23.94 2.06 -3.26
C ARG A 13 -22.55 1.47 -3.53
N ALA A 14 -22.18 1.29 -4.80
CA ALA A 14 -20.88 0.76 -5.16
C ALA A 14 -19.72 1.65 -4.66
N GLN A 15 -19.89 2.98 -4.65
CA GLN A 15 -18.90 3.89 -4.06
C GLN A 15 -18.82 3.73 -2.53
N VAL A 16 -19.95 3.59 -1.85
CA VAL A 16 -20.00 3.33 -0.41
C VAL A 16 -19.27 2.03 -0.07
N ASP A 17 -19.55 0.95 -0.80
CA ASP A 17 -18.90 -0.35 -0.60
C ASP A 17 -17.37 -0.24 -0.80
N THR A 18 -16.95 0.50 -1.82
CA THR A 18 -15.52 0.74 -2.10
C THR A 18 -14.83 1.48 -0.96
N VAL A 19 -15.44 2.55 -0.43
CA VAL A 19 -14.87 3.36 0.67
C VAL A 19 -14.82 2.54 1.96
N MET A 20 -15.89 1.80 2.27
CA MET A 20 -15.95 0.96 3.48
C MET A 20 -14.88 -0.13 3.44
N PHE A 21 -14.75 -0.84 2.32
CA PHE A 21 -13.73 -1.87 2.15
C PHE A 21 -12.32 -1.30 2.24
N ALA A 22 -12.05 -0.22 1.50
CA ALA A 22 -10.72 0.40 1.47
C ALA A 22 -10.30 0.96 2.83
N GLY A 23 -11.24 1.58 3.57
CA GLY A 23 -10.98 2.21 4.86
C GLY A 23 -10.91 1.24 6.03
N HIS A 24 -11.70 0.17 6.03
CA HIS A 24 -11.83 -0.74 7.17
C HIS A 24 -10.56 -1.56 7.42
N ASP A 25 -10.20 -2.44 6.48
CA ASP A 25 -9.12 -3.42 6.69
C ASP A 25 -7.76 -2.71 6.81
N THR A 26 -7.51 -1.71 5.96
CA THR A 26 -6.23 -1.01 5.95
C THR A 26 -5.96 -0.24 7.25
N THR A 27 -6.96 0.45 7.77
CA THR A 27 -6.87 1.21 9.03
C THR A 27 -6.80 0.27 10.22
N SER A 28 -7.65 -0.77 10.25
CA SER A 28 -7.69 -1.73 11.37
C SER A 28 -6.35 -2.45 11.54
N ILE A 29 -5.72 -2.88 10.44
CA ILE A 29 -4.39 -3.51 10.46
C ILE A 29 -3.32 -2.52 10.96
N GLY A 30 -3.35 -1.27 10.46
CA GLY A 30 -2.40 -0.24 10.87
C GLY A 30 -2.48 0.07 12.38
N ILE A 31 -3.69 0.21 12.92
CA ILE A 31 -3.93 0.43 14.35
C ILE A 31 -3.48 -0.80 15.15
N THR A 32 -3.85 -2.01 14.71
CA THR A 32 -3.52 -3.25 15.42
C THR A 32 -2.01 -3.40 15.60
N TRP A 33 -1.23 -3.22 14.53
CA TRP A 33 0.23 -3.31 14.63
C TRP A 33 0.83 -2.18 15.47
N THR A 34 0.27 -0.96 15.39
CA THR A 34 0.75 0.17 16.20
C THR A 34 0.59 -0.12 17.68
N LEU A 35 -0.60 -0.58 18.10
CA LEU A 35 -0.88 -0.94 19.48
C LEU A 35 -0.03 -2.13 19.95
N PHE A 36 0.12 -3.15 19.10
CA PHE A 36 0.98 -4.29 19.40
C PHE A 36 2.44 -3.86 19.64
N LEU A 37 3.00 -3.01 18.78
CA LEU A 37 4.36 -2.53 18.92
C LEU A 37 4.54 -1.64 20.15
N LEU A 38 3.60 -0.74 20.43
CA LEU A 38 3.64 0.09 21.64
C LEU A 38 3.59 -0.77 22.91
N GLY A 39 2.68 -1.75 22.98
CA GLY A 39 2.57 -2.65 24.13
C GLY A 39 3.81 -3.53 24.36
N ASN A 40 4.61 -3.78 23.32
CA ASN A 40 5.88 -4.52 23.44
C ASN A 40 7.10 -3.60 23.64
N ASN A 41 6.95 -2.27 23.57
CA ASN A 41 8.04 -1.32 23.74
C ASN A 41 7.63 -0.17 24.68
N PRO A 42 7.62 -0.41 26.00
CA PRO A 42 7.14 0.55 26.99
C PRO A 42 7.85 1.92 26.93
N GLU A 43 9.12 1.94 26.56
CA GLU A 43 9.91 3.18 26.40
C GLU A 43 9.33 4.14 25.34
N TYR A 44 8.72 3.61 24.28
CA TYR A 44 8.10 4.42 23.22
C TYR A 44 6.64 4.71 23.55
N GLN A 45 5.96 3.81 24.25
CA GLN A 45 4.63 4.05 24.78
C GLN A 45 4.62 5.21 25.77
N GLU A 46 5.60 5.29 26.67
CA GLU A 46 5.70 6.41 27.62
C GLU A 46 5.87 7.76 26.89
N LYS A 47 6.73 7.82 25.88
CA LYS A 47 6.91 9.04 25.06
C LYS A 47 5.64 9.46 24.32
N VAL A 48 4.86 8.50 23.82
CA VAL A 48 3.54 8.80 23.23
C VAL A 48 2.61 9.34 24.31
N HIS A 49 2.60 8.74 25.50
CA HIS A 49 1.74 9.18 26.61
C HIS A 49 2.11 10.59 27.11
N GLU A 50 3.40 10.91 27.21
CA GLU A 50 3.91 12.25 27.49
C GLU A 50 3.42 13.26 26.44
N GLU A 51 3.57 12.95 25.14
CA GLU A 51 3.06 13.82 24.06
C GLU A 51 1.53 14.03 24.16
N LEU A 52 0.76 12.98 24.44
CA LEU A 52 -0.69 13.08 24.61
C LEU A 52 -1.04 14.03 25.78
N LYS A 53 -0.32 13.95 26.90
CA LYS A 53 -0.51 14.86 28.04
C LYS A 53 -0.13 16.30 27.70
N GLU A 54 0.97 16.50 26.96
CA GLU A 54 1.39 17.84 26.55
C GLU A 54 0.38 18.52 25.62
N VAL A 55 -0.22 17.76 24.70
CA VAL A 55 -1.16 18.29 23.71
C VAL A 55 -2.57 18.46 24.28
N PHE A 56 -3.07 17.48 25.04
CA PHE A 56 -4.46 17.46 25.51
C PHE A 56 -4.64 17.94 26.96
N GLY A 57 -3.60 17.89 27.79
CA GLY A 57 -3.69 18.16 29.22
C GLY A 57 -4.76 17.30 29.90
N ASP A 58 -5.58 17.93 30.73
CA ASP A 58 -6.72 17.30 31.43
C ASP A 58 -8.06 17.53 30.69
N SER A 59 -8.02 17.88 29.40
CA SER A 59 -9.24 18.14 28.62
C SER A 59 -10.08 16.86 28.44
N GLU A 60 -11.35 16.92 28.84
CA GLU A 60 -12.34 15.87 28.54
C GLU A 60 -13.06 16.11 27.19
N SER A 61 -12.73 17.19 26.48
CA SER A 61 -13.34 17.48 25.18
C SER A 61 -12.79 16.55 24.09
N PRO A 62 -13.58 16.20 23.06
CA PRO A 62 -13.07 15.45 21.91
C PRO A 62 -11.90 16.17 21.24
N ALA A 63 -10.88 15.41 20.86
CA ALA A 63 -9.70 15.94 20.19
C ALA A 63 -10.07 16.69 18.91
N SER A 64 -9.63 17.94 18.80
CA SER A 64 -9.77 18.75 17.59
C SER A 64 -8.74 18.34 16.54
N ILE A 65 -9.04 18.63 15.27
CA ILE A 65 -8.10 18.40 14.15
C ILE A 65 -6.76 19.11 14.38
N LYS A 66 -6.80 20.30 14.99
CA LYS A 66 -5.61 21.08 15.31
C LYS A 66 -4.74 20.36 16.34
N GLU A 67 -5.32 19.86 17.42
CA GLU A 67 -4.57 19.13 18.46
C GLU A 67 -4.00 17.82 17.89
N ILE A 68 -4.78 17.06 17.11
CA ILE A 68 -4.30 15.83 16.46
C ILE A 68 -3.07 16.11 15.58
N SER A 69 -3.03 17.27 14.91
CA SER A 69 -1.88 17.65 14.07
C SER A 69 -0.60 17.96 14.85
N GLU A 70 -0.68 18.14 16.16
CA GLU A 70 0.49 18.35 17.02
C GLU A 70 1.11 17.04 17.56
N LEU A 71 0.45 15.89 17.38
CA LEU A 71 0.91 14.56 17.80
C LEU A 71 2.02 13.98 16.89
N LYS A 72 3.13 14.70 16.78
CA LYS A 72 4.24 14.43 15.84
C LYS A 72 5.00 13.16 16.18
N TYR A 73 5.11 12.79 17.44
CA TYR A 73 5.76 11.57 17.90
C TYR A 73 4.88 10.35 17.62
N LEU A 74 3.60 10.39 17.97
CA LEU A 74 2.64 9.36 17.61
C LEU A 74 2.57 9.16 16.08
N GLU A 75 2.57 10.24 15.30
CA GLU A 75 2.62 10.16 13.84
C GLU A 75 3.87 9.41 13.34
N ARG A 76 5.04 9.67 13.94
CA ARG A 76 6.29 8.96 13.63
C ARG A 76 6.21 7.48 14.01
N VAL A 77 5.65 7.14 15.17
CA VAL A 77 5.42 5.75 15.59
C VAL A 77 4.50 5.03 14.61
N PHE A 78 3.41 5.67 14.20
CA PHE A 78 2.46 5.10 13.23
C PHE A 78 3.11 4.91 11.86
N LYS A 79 3.89 5.89 11.37
CA LYS A 79 4.67 5.78 10.14
C LYS A 79 5.70 4.65 10.18
N GLU A 80 6.39 4.49 11.32
CA GLU A 80 7.37 3.42 11.50
C GLU A 80 6.71 2.04 11.55
N THR A 81 5.55 1.95 12.20
CA THR A 81 4.69 0.76 12.17
C THR A 81 4.36 0.39 10.73
N LEU A 82 3.88 1.33 9.91
CA LEU A 82 3.55 1.07 8.50
C LEU A 82 4.79 0.77 7.63
N ARG A 83 5.98 1.25 8.01
CA ARG A 83 7.24 0.88 7.35
C ARG A 83 7.58 -0.59 7.58
N MET A 84 7.36 -1.09 8.79
CA MET A 84 7.63 -2.49 9.18
C MET A 84 6.51 -3.44 8.76
N PHE A 85 5.26 -3.03 8.97
CA PHE A 85 4.04 -3.81 8.77
C PHE A 85 3.05 -3.01 7.92
N PRO A 86 3.31 -2.86 6.60
CA PRO A 86 2.43 -2.12 5.72
C PRO A 86 1.08 -2.86 5.56
N SER A 87 -0.04 -2.16 5.75
CA SER A 87 -1.39 -2.73 5.57
C SER A 87 -1.65 -3.23 4.14
N VAL A 88 -0.98 -2.63 3.15
CA VAL A 88 -1.03 -3.05 1.74
C VAL A 88 0.40 -3.33 1.25
N PRO A 89 0.90 -4.58 1.42
CA PRO A 89 2.30 -4.91 1.12
C PRO A 89 2.61 -5.03 -0.38
N ILE A 90 1.59 -5.17 -1.23
CA ILE A 90 1.77 -5.41 -2.67
C ILE A 90 0.96 -4.41 -3.47
N VAL A 91 1.64 -3.69 -4.35
CA VAL A 91 1.03 -2.82 -5.36
C VAL A 91 1.37 -3.38 -6.74
N SER A 92 0.36 -3.90 -7.45
CA SER A 92 0.56 -4.53 -8.76
C SER A 92 0.01 -3.68 -9.90
N ARG A 93 0.54 -3.92 -11.11
CA ARG A 93 0.09 -3.29 -12.35
C ARG A 93 0.06 -4.33 -13.47
N LYS A 94 -0.92 -4.23 -14.36
CA LYS A 94 -0.96 -4.99 -15.61
C LYS A 94 -0.40 -4.10 -16.72
N LEU A 95 0.57 -4.61 -17.48
CA LEU A 95 1.14 -3.88 -18.61
C LEU A 95 0.15 -3.81 -19.77
N SER A 96 -0.09 -2.60 -20.27
CA SER A 96 -0.79 -2.33 -21.54
C SER A 96 0.17 -2.38 -22.73
N GLU A 97 1.44 -2.02 -22.52
CA GLU A 97 2.51 -2.01 -23.52
C GLU A 97 3.86 -2.48 -22.98
N ASP A 98 4.84 -2.63 -23.86
CA ASP A 98 6.21 -3.00 -23.47
C ASP A 98 6.86 -1.80 -22.76
N VAL A 99 7.38 -2.01 -21.54
CA VAL A 99 7.95 -0.93 -20.71
C VAL A 99 9.45 -1.10 -20.55
N LYS A 100 10.22 -0.02 -20.75
CA LYS A 100 11.65 0.02 -20.42
C LYS A 100 11.81 0.50 -18.98
N LEU A 101 12.38 -0.34 -18.13
CA LEU A 101 12.68 -0.02 -16.73
C LEU A 101 14.20 -0.10 -16.53
N GLY A 102 14.84 1.06 -16.47
CA GLY A 102 16.30 1.17 -16.46
C GLY A 102 16.94 0.49 -17.68
N LYS A 103 17.86 -0.44 -17.44
CA LYS A 103 18.53 -1.23 -18.49
C LYS A 103 17.72 -2.44 -18.98
N ARG A 104 16.53 -2.72 -18.41
CA ARG A 104 15.71 -3.90 -18.74
C ARG A 104 14.47 -3.50 -19.51
N SER A 105 14.04 -4.38 -20.41
CA SER A 105 12.75 -4.27 -21.10
C SER A 105 11.78 -5.33 -20.57
N ILE A 106 10.62 -4.87 -20.08
CA ILE A 106 9.54 -5.70 -19.56
C ILE A 106 8.47 -5.79 -20.66
N PHE A 107 8.38 -6.96 -21.30
CA PHE A 107 7.45 -7.18 -22.40
C PHE A 107 6.06 -7.58 -21.93
N LEU A 108 5.05 -7.26 -22.73
CA LEU A 108 3.68 -7.75 -22.57
C LEU A 108 3.63 -9.27 -22.46
N ALA A 109 2.72 -9.79 -21.64
CA ALA A 109 2.58 -11.23 -21.37
C ALA A 109 2.43 -12.07 -22.65
N ARG A 110 1.70 -11.56 -23.66
CA ARG A 110 1.58 -12.22 -24.99
C ARG A 110 2.93 -12.39 -25.70
N LYS A 111 3.75 -11.33 -25.73
CA LYS A 111 5.09 -11.35 -26.34
C LYS A 111 6.09 -12.16 -25.51
N ARG A 112 5.90 -12.29 -24.19
CA ARG A 112 6.74 -13.16 -23.35
C ARG A 112 6.61 -14.63 -23.75
N LYS A 113 5.40 -15.13 -24.04
CA LYS A 113 5.21 -16.51 -24.51
C LYS A 113 5.91 -16.74 -25.85
N GLU A 114 5.82 -15.79 -26.79
CA GLU A 114 6.50 -15.85 -28.09
C GLU A 114 8.02 -15.78 -27.96
N LYS A 115 8.56 -14.86 -27.14
CA LYS A 115 10.01 -14.79 -26.89
C LYS A 115 10.53 -16.03 -26.18
N LYS A 116 9.79 -16.57 -25.22
CA LYS A 116 10.16 -17.82 -24.54
C LYS A 116 10.18 -18.99 -25.53
N LYS A 117 9.20 -19.08 -26.42
CA LYS A 117 9.15 -20.09 -27.50
C LYS A 117 10.30 -19.92 -28.51
N LYS A 118 10.60 -18.69 -28.93
CA LYS A 118 11.75 -18.37 -29.82
C LYS A 118 13.09 -18.70 -29.16
N ASN A 119 13.26 -18.42 -27.87
CA ASN A 119 14.49 -18.71 -27.14
C ASN A 119 14.68 -20.24 -26.97
N ILE A 120 13.60 -20.98 -26.62
CA ILE A 120 13.64 -22.45 -26.58
C ILE A 120 14.03 -23.02 -27.94
N ASN A 121 13.40 -22.55 -29.03
CA ASN A 121 13.74 -23.01 -30.38
C ASN A 121 15.20 -22.71 -30.74
N GLN A 122 15.73 -21.54 -30.41
CA GLN A 122 17.14 -21.21 -30.62
C GLN A 122 18.10 -22.10 -29.82
N VAL A 123 17.77 -22.41 -28.56
CA VAL A 123 18.57 -23.31 -27.71
C VAL A 123 18.55 -24.73 -28.27
N VAL A 124 17.39 -25.23 -28.70
CA VAL A 124 17.25 -26.55 -29.34
C VAL A 124 18.03 -26.61 -30.65
N LEU A 125 17.90 -25.60 -31.51
CA LEU A 125 18.65 -25.50 -32.76
C LEU A 125 20.16 -25.47 -32.53
N ARG A 126 20.65 -24.69 -31.55
CA ARG A 126 22.08 -24.70 -31.18
C ARG A 126 22.56 -26.05 -30.68
N LYS A 127 21.74 -26.78 -29.93
CA LYS A 127 22.11 -28.10 -29.41
C LYS A 127 22.21 -29.12 -30.55
N ILE A 128 21.27 -29.11 -31.49
CA ILE A 128 21.30 -29.96 -32.70
C ILE A 128 22.51 -29.63 -33.58
N LEU A 129 22.87 -28.35 -33.72
CA LEU A 129 23.99 -27.89 -34.57
C LEU A 129 25.38 -28.10 -33.96
N LEU A 130 25.49 -28.35 -32.65
CA LEU A 130 26.76 -28.53 -31.93
C LEU A 130 27.02 -29.99 -31.51
N ASP A 131 26.02 -30.87 -31.63
CA ASP A 131 26.13 -32.32 -31.39
C ASP A 131 26.41 -33.12 -32.69
N VAL A 132 26.98 -32.48 -33.72
CA VAL A 132 27.50 -33.09 -34.97
C VAL A 132 28.98 -32.78 -35.12
#